data_AF-A0A7Y3SBL4-F1
#
_entry.id   AF-A0A7Y3SBL4-F1
#
_cell.length_a   1.000
_cell.length_b   1.000
_cell.length_c   1.000
_cell.angle_alpha   90.00
_cell.angle_beta   90.00
_cell.angle_gamma   90.00
#
_symmetry.space_group_name_H-M   'P 1'
#
loop_
_entity.id
_entity.type
_entity.pdbx_description
1 polymer ?
#
loop_
_entity_poly.entity_id
_entity_poly.type
_entity_poly.pdbx_seq_one_letter_code
_entity_poly.pdbx_strand_id
1 'polypeptide(L)'
;MLVTPETSEPHEHVNSARLALFGEEDETNFGPVASCWFSQGDTLLDNERKFKNECEGRPKALVICCNREDIPRNLRLALDWIVDVEPVRPGDLKAACSEILDMNVSYGQAKRLLKYPLKDLAIALRPRRPVDETLRRLRREARDEPISEPEPVKRAELRPTPRLEDMHGYGPAKEWGLQLAKDLADWRAGILSWDDVDRGLLLSGPPGVGKTIFAQALAKTCGVTFVASSLGQWQAKGHLGDLLKLMRSDFARAKAEAPSILFVDELDSFGDRESFDSDNKSYSVQVVNAFLECLDGAGGREGVVVIGATNNPSDIDPAIRRAGRLDKHVAIPLPSADDRIAIIESLIGEVPFTYDRAALATQTQGMTGADLAKMVRDAKRAARLRREPLNLADLTANLPELVSLAGDFRRSVAVHEAGHAIVGRRLSCGEFLFVEIADQLNPRVHIQRAGGAVFQHPTLRFRGRQSYLDEICLQLAGIAAEQILFGSHGDGAGIGPDSDLGRATGIAMRIEMQIGMGDSLVQRASEVTPQIVAAFLANPTSARKIDDLLQTELNRAREILMAEQELLLKVTDELDQGAVVTAERMRVLEEEGASRRLAS
;
A
#
# COMPACT_ATOMS: atom_id res chain seq x y z
N MET A 1 25.77 -44.38 -10.11
CA MET A 1 24.64 -43.66 -10.72
C MET A 1 24.43 -42.33 -10.00
N LEU A 2 24.10 -41.28 -10.73
CA LEU A 2 23.79 -39.96 -10.22
C LEU A 2 22.32 -39.61 -10.47
N VAL A 3 21.64 -39.09 -9.45
CA VAL A 3 20.29 -38.53 -9.55
C VAL A 3 20.43 -37.01 -9.45
N THR A 4 20.07 -36.31 -10.51
CA THR A 4 20.22 -34.85 -10.65
C THR A 4 18.98 -34.11 -10.15
N PRO A 5 19.09 -32.85 -9.73
CA PRO A 5 17.93 -32.03 -9.41
C PRO A 5 16.98 -31.91 -10.61
N GLU A 6 15.66 -31.85 -10.37
CA GLU A 6 14.64 -31.67 -11.42
C GLU A 6 14.85 -30.42 -12.29
N THR A 7 15.64 -29.46 -11.81
CA THR A 7 15.93 -28.18 -12.48
C THR A 7 17.13 -28.22 -13.41
N SER A 8 17.78 -29.38 -13.63
CA SER A 8 18.93 -29.53 -14.52
C SER A 8 18.82 -30.76 -15.42
N GLU A 9 19.32 -30.66 -16.64
CA GLU A 9 19.30 -31.76 -17.59
C GLU A 9 20.40 -32.79 -17.27
N PRO A 10 20.12 -34.11 -17.28
CA PRO A 10 21.07 -35.15 -16.86
C PRO A 10 22.37 -35.19 -17.67
N HIS A 11 22.32 -34.85 -18.96
CA HIS A 11 23.50 -34.85 -19.83
C HIS A 11 24.53 -33.77 -19.43
N GLU A 12 24.10 -32.67 -18.80
CA GLU A 12 24.98 -31.55 -18.40
C GLU A 12 25.97 -31.96 -17.29
N HIS A 13 25.66 -33.02 -16.55
CA HIS A 13 26.48 -33.49 -15.41
C HIS A 13 27.51 -34.54 -15.80
N VAL A 14 27.47 -35.09 -17.03
CA VAL A 14 28.31 -36.22 -17.46
C VAL A 14 29.79 -35.90 -17.33
N ASN A 15 30.24 -34.78 -17.89
CA ASN A 15 31.67 -34.42 -17.90
C ASN A 15 32.18 -34.13 -16.48
N SER A 16 31.45 -33.33 -15.71
CA SER A 16 31.79 -33.01 -14.32
C SER A 16 31.87 -34.25 -13.43
N ALA A 17 30.93 -35.18 -13.60
CA ALA A 17 30.91 -36.44 -12.88
C ALA A 17 32.07 -37.37 -13.27
N ARG A 18 32.43 -37.42 -14.55
CA ARG A 18 33.57 -38.23 -15.01
C ARG A 18 34.88 -37.70 -14.48
N LEU A 19 35.07 -36.38 -14.53
CA LEU A 19 36.25 -35.74 -13.97
C LEU A 19 36.36 -35.97 -12.45
N ALA A 20 35.26 -35.76 -11.70
CA ALA A 20 35.26 -35.88 -10.24
C ALA A 20 35.45 -37.33 -9.74
N LEU A 21 34.85 -38.31 -10.41
CA LEU A 21 34.86 -39.71 -9.97
C LEU A 21 36.02 -40.52 -10.56
N PHE A 22 36.50 -40.15 -11.75
CA PHE A 22 37.46 -40.96 -12.51
C PHE A 22 38.69 -40.19 -13.00
N GLY A 23 38.73 -38.85 -12.87
CA GLY A 23 39.89 -38.03 -13.24
C GLY A 23 40.17 -37.97 -14.76
N GLU A 24 39.17 -38.23 -15.60
CA GLU A 24 39.30 -38.17 -17.07
C GLU A 24 39.06 -36.73 -17.58
N GLU A 25 40.03 -36.14 -18.29
CA GLU A 25 40.00 -34.73 -18.76
C GLU A 25 39.60 -34.56 -20.25
N ASP A 26 39.63 -35.61 -21.08
CA ASP A 26 39.50 -35.50 -22.55
C ASP A 26 38.16 -36.01 -23.12
N GLU A 27 37.49 -35.21 -23.98
CA GLU A 27 36.24 -35.58 -24.67
C GLU A 27 36.42 -36.57 -25.83
N THR A 28 37.62 -36.69 -26.38
CA THR A 28 37.85 -37.40 -27.65
C THR A 28 38.29 -38.85 -27.50
N ASN A 29 38.48 -39.34 -26.28
CA ASN A 29 38.85 -40.72 -26.02
C ASN A 29 37.82 -41.34 -25.07
N PHE A 30 37.04 -42.32 -25.55
CA PHE A 30 36.19 -43.13 -24.68
C PHE A 30 37.09 -43.88 -23.69
N GLY A 31 37.33 -43.28 -22.52
CA GLY A 31 38.07 -43.89 -21.42
C GLY A 31 37.44 -45.23 -20.97
N PRO A 32 38.04 -45.93 -20.00
CA PRO A 32 37.52 -47.21 -19.49
C PRO A 32 36.10 -47.15 -18.90
N VAL A 33 35.55 -45.94 -18.68
CA VAL A 33 34.21 -45.72 -18.12
C VAL A 33 33.21 -45.33 -19.21
N ALA A 34 32.17 -46.14 -19.40
CA ALA A 34 31.03 -45.76 -20.22
C ALA A 34 30.08 -44.83 -19.46
N SER A 35 29.38 -43.95 -20.16
CA SER A 35 28.38 -43.08 -19.55
C SER A 35 27.12 -43.03 -20.39
N CYS A 36 25.96 -43.04 -19.75
CA CYS A 36 24.67 -42.80 -20.39
C CYS A 36 23.77 -41.94 -19.49
N TRP A 37 22.76 -41.31 -20.08
CA TRP A 37 21.80 -40.47 -19.36
C TRP A 37 20.37 -40.68 -19.82
N PHE A 38 19.42 -40.47 -18.91
CA PHE A 38 17.98 -40.59 -19.13
C PHE A 38 17.33 -39.22 -19.04
N SER A 39 16.71 -38.75 -20.12
CA SER A 39 16.12 -37.41 -20.22
C SER A 39 14.65 -37.42 -19.79
N GLN A 40 14.11 -36.26 -19.41
CA GLN A 40 12.69 -36.14 -19.12
C GLN A 40 11.86 -36.46 -20.38
N GLY A 41 10.97 -37.46 -20.28
CA GLY A 41 10.13 -37.92 -21.39
C GLY A 41 10.62 -39.18 -22.12
N ASP A 42 11.82 -39.67 -21.82
CA ASP A 42 12.25 -41.00 -22.31
C ASP A 42 11.39 -42.10 -21.68
N THR A 43 10.97 -43.10 -22.47
CA THR A 43 10.29 -44.27 -21.90
C THR A 43 11.31 -45.20 -21.24
N LEU A 44 10.85 -46.06 -20.32
CA LEU A 44 11.71 -47.10 -19.72
C LEU A 44 12.39 -48.00 -20.77
N LEU A 45 11.73 -48.23 -21.91
CA LEU A 45 12.27 -48.99 -23.03
C LEU A 45 13.38 -48.24 -23.77
N ASP A 46 13.27 -46.91 -23.90
CA ASP A 46 14.31 -46.07 -24.50
C ASP A 46 15.55 -46.02 -23.61
N ASN A 47 15.35 -45.89 -22.30
CA ASN A 47 16.43 -45.89 -21.31
C ASN A 47 17.17 -47.23 -21.26
N GLU A 48 16.44 -48.34 -21.37
CA GLU A 48 17.02 -49.68 -21.45
C GLU A 48 17.87 -49.86 -22.72
N ARG A 49 17.39 -49.36 -23.87
CA ARG A 49 18.15 -49.36 -25.13
C ARG A 49 19.40 -48.49 -25.07
N LYS A 50 19.31 -47.29 -24.50
CA LYS A 50 20.46 -46.37 -24.33
C LYS A 50 21.55 -47.02 -23.47
N PHE A 51 21.16 -47.57 -22.31
CA PHE A 51 22.09 -48.29 -21.45
C PHE A 51 22.74 -49.46 -22.18
N LYS A 52 21.96 -50.24 -22.92
CA LYS A 52 22.47 -51.39 -23.68
C LYS A 52 23.49 -50.97 -24.74
N ASN A 53 23.22 -49.92 -25.49
CA ASN A 53 24.08 -49.47 -26.57
C ASN A 53 25.38 -48.82 -26.07
N GLU A 54 25.30 -48.05 -24.98
CA GLU A 54 26.40 -47.18 -24.54
C GLU A 54 27.26 -47.82 -23.44
N CYS A 55 26.66 -48.66 -22.59
CA CYS A 55 27.30 -49.17 -21.37
C CYS A 55 27.48 -50.71 -21.33
N GLU A 56 26.77 -51.49 -22.15
CA GLU A 56 26.87 -52.95 -22.13
C GLU A 56 28.27 -53.43 -22.58
N GLY A 57 28.86 -54.39 -21.85
CA GLY A 57 30.19 -54.93 -22.13
C GLY A 57 31.38 -54.07 -21.67
N ARG A 58 31.12 -52.96 -20.98
CA ARG A 58 32.16 -52.07 -20.43
C ARG A 58 32.41 -52.36 -18.94
N PRO A 59 33.66 -52.27 -18.45
CA PRO A 59 33.99 -52.66 -17.08
C PRO A 59 33.47 -51.68 -16.01
N LYS A 60 33.16 -50.44 -16.39
CA LYS A 60 32.60 -49.41 -15.52
C LYS A 60 31.56 -48.58 -16.29
N ALA A 61 30.44 -48.26 -15.64
CA ALA A 61 29.38 -47.45 -16.24
C ALA A 61 28.89 -46.36 -15.28
N LEU A 62 28.70 -45.15 -15.80
CA LEU A 62 28.13 -44.00 -15.12
C LEU A 62 26.75 -43.69 -15.73
N VAL A 63 25.70 -43.87 -14.94
CA VAL A 63 24.32 -43.56 -15.35
C VAL A 63 23.86 -42.29 -14.64
N ILE A 64 23.25 -41.35 -15.37
CA ILE A 64 22.70 -40.09 -14.83
C ILE A 64 21.22 -39.95 -15.18
N CYS A 65 20.38 -39.57 -14.22
CA CYS A 65 18.93 -39.41 -14.43
C CYS A 65 18.36 -38.24 -13.60
N CYS A 66 17.17 -37.75 -13.96
CA CYS A 66 16.42 -36.80 -13.14
C CYS A 66 15.61 -37.52 -12.05
N ASN A 67 14.90 -38.59 -12.40
CA ASN A 67 14.09 -39.35 -11.45
C ASN A 67 14.54 -40.80 -11.35
N ARG A 68 14.48 -41.33 -10.13
CA ARG A 68 14.77 -42.74 -9.85
C ARG A 68 13.77 -43.69 -10.51
N GLU A 69 12.58 -43.20 -10.84
CA GLU A 69 11.54 -43.95 -11.52
C GLU A 69 11.86 -44.22 -12.99
N ASP A 70 12.72 -43.40 -13.61
CA ASP A 70 13.14 -43.52 -15.01
C ASP A 70 14.14 -44.68 -15.23
N ILE A 71 14.57 -45.34 -14.14
CA ILE A 71 15.56 -46.41 -14.16
C ILE A 71 14.88 -47.75 -14.46
N PRO A 72 15.22 -48.43 -15.57
CA PRO A 72 14.74 -49.76 -15.86
C PRO A 72 15.05 -50.76 -14.75
N ARG A 73 14.14 -51.70 -14.50
CA ARG A 73 14.23 -52.64 -13.36
C ARG A 73 15.50 -53.49 -13.38
N ASN A 74 15.90 -53.97 -14.55
CA ASN A 74 17.14 -54.73 -14.76
C ASN A 74 18.38 -53.90 -14.41
N LEU A 75 18.41 -52.63 -14.78
CA LEU A 75 19.52 -51.74 -14.47
C LEU A 75 19.59 -51.44 -12.97
N ARG A 76 18.45 -51.22 -12.32
CA ARG A 76 18.37 -50.95 -10.87
C ARG A 76 18.99 -52.07 -10.02
N LEU A 77 18.91 -53.31 -10.48
CA LEU A 77 19.51 -54.48 -9.82
C LEU A 77 21.03 -54.58 -10.01
N ALA A 78 21.58 -53.90 -11.03
CA ALA A 78 23.01 -53.92 -11.37
C ALA A 78 23.78 -52.69 -10.85
N LEU A 79 23.10 -51.77 -10.14
CA LEU A 79 23.73 -50.54 -9.64
C LEU A 79 24.54 -50.81 -8.36
N ASP A 80 25.83 -50.51 -8.41
CA ASP A 80 26.70 -50.61 -7.24
C ASP A 80 26.56 -49.39 -6.29
N TRP A 81 26.33 -48.20 -6.84
CA TRP A 81 26.27 -46.93 -6.08
C TRP A 81 25.20 -46.00 -6.63
N ILE A 82 24.47 -45.34 -5.74
CA ILE A 82 23.47 -44.29 -6.05
C ILE A 82 23.82 -43.05 -5.23
N VAL A 83 23.99 -41.92 -5.91
CA VAL A 83 24.30 -40.63 -5.28
C VAL A 83 23.28 -39.61 -5.75
N ASP A 84 22.63 -38.94 -4.81
CA ASP A 84 21.77 -37.79 -5.11
C ASP A 84 22.61 -36.52 -5.15
N VAL A 85 22.55 -35.80 -6.27
CA VAL A 85 23.26 -34.54 -6.46
C VAL A 85 22.36 -33.42 -5.94
N GLU A 86 22.81 -32.71 -4.91
CA GLU A 86 22.07 -31.57 -4.40
C GLU A 86 22.13 -30.37 -5.37
N PRO A 87 21.11 -29.50 -5.38
CA PRO A 87 21.17 -28.25 -6.14
C PRO A 87 22.32 -27.36 -5.67
N VAL A 88 22.95 -26.66 -6.63
CA VAL A 88 24.03 -25.70 -6.34
C VAL A 88 23.53 -24.60 -5.40
N ARG A 89 24.12 -24.49 -4.21
CA ARG A 89 23.74 -23.48 -3.21
C ARG A 89 24.54 -22.19 -3.43
N PRO A 90 24.08 -21.03 -2.90
CA PRO A 90 24.83 -19.77 -3.00
C PRO A 90 26.24 -19.83 -2.40
N GLY A 91 26.45 -20.69 -1.40
CA GLY A 91 27.77 -20.94 -0.81
C GLY A 91 28.72 -21.61 -1.82
N ASP A 92 28.23 -22.60 -2.54
CA ASP A 92 29.00 -23.38 -3.51
C ASP A 92 29.42 -22.51 -4.69
N LEU A 93 28.49 -21.70 -5.22
CA LEU A 93 28.79 -20.75 -6.30
C LEU A 93 29.81 -19.68 -5.87
N LYS A 94 29.71 -19.20 -4.61
CA LYS A 94 30.67 -18.25 -4.06
C LYS A 94 32.07 -18.88 -3.96
N ALA A 95 32.17 -20.11 -3.44
CA ALA A 95 33.43 -20.84 -3.35
C ALA A 95 34.04 -21.06 -4.73
N ALA A 96 33.25 -21.56 -5.70
CA ALA A 96 33.69 -21.77 -7.07
C ALA A 96 34.19 -20.48 -7.74
N CYS A 97 33.49 -19.35 -7.53
CA CYS A 97 33.94 -18.06 -8.07
C CYS A 97 35.26 -17.59 -7.43
N SER A 98 35.48 -17.86 -6.14
CA SER A 98 36.70 -17.47 -5.44
C SER A 98 37.89 -18.36 -5.82
N GLU A 99 37.69 -19.67 -5.89
CA GLU A 99 38.77 -20.65 -6.10
C GLU A 99 39.17 -20.81 -7.57
N ILE A 100 38.19 -20.74 -8.48
CA ILE A 100 38.41 -21.04 -9.91
C ILE A 100 38.58 -19.75 -10.72
N LEU A 101 37.83 -18.69 -10.39
CA LEU A 101 37.76 -17.47 -11.18
C LEU A 101 38.48 -16.27 -10.56
N ASP A 102 39.09 -16.45 -9.38
CA ASP A 102 39.73 -15.39 -8.57
C ASP A 102 38.80 -14.16 -8.43
N MET A 103 37.52 -14.43 -8.18
CA MET A 103 36.46 -13.44 -8.17
C MET A 103 35.74 -13.41 -6.82
N ASN A 104 35.78 -12.25 -6.16
CA ASN A 104 35.11 -12.06 -4.87
C ASN A 104 33.60 -11.80 -5.07
N VAL A 105 32.77 -12.76 -4.64
CA VAL A 105 31.31 -12.70 -4.76
C VAL A 105 30.68 -12.69 -3.36
N SER A 106 29.84 -11.70 -3.07
CA SER A 106 29.05 -11.73 -1.83
C SER A 106 27.95 -12.79 -1.88
N TYR A 107 27.50 -13.27 -0.71
CA TYR A 107 26.40 -14.25 -0.63
C TYR A 107 25.12 -13.75 -1.33
N GLY A 108 24.81 -12.46 -1.20
CA GLY A 108 23.67 -11.83 -1.89
C GLY A 108 23.83 -11.79 -3.41
N GLN A 109 25.04 -11.58 -3.93
CA GLN A 109 25.32 -11.65 -5.36
C GLN A 109 25.25 -13.09 -5.88
N ALA A 110 25.77 -14.07 -5.15
CA ALA A 110 25.65 -15.49 -5.50
C ALA A 110 24.18 -15.93 -5.58
N LYS A 111 23.35 -15.50 -4.62
CA LYS A 111 21.89 -15.75 -4.65
C LYS A 111 21.20 -15.11 -5.87
N ARG A 112 21.69 -13.97 -6.35
CA ARG A 112 21.16 -13.30 -7.55
C ARG A 112 21.62 -13.98 -8.83
N LEU A 113 22.85 -14.51 -8.87
CA LEU A 113 23.37 -15.25 -10.01
C LEU A 113 22.64 -16.58 -10.19
N LEU A 114 22.39 -17.34 -9.12
CA LEU A 114 21.65 -18.62 -9.17
C LEU A 114 20.19 -18.52 -9.64
N LYS A 115 19.69 -17.32 -9.97
CA LYS A 115 18.41 -17.14 -10.66
C LYS A 115 18.49 -17.40 -12.16
N TYR A 116 19.70 -17.49 -12.72
CA TYR A 116 19.96 -17.77 -14.13
C TYR A 116 20.41 -19.23 -14.30
N PRO A 117 20.13 -19.87 -15.45
CA PRO A 117 20.63 -21.20 -15.77
C PRO A 117 22.15 -21.31 -15.60
N LEU A 118 22.64 -22.43 -15.06
CA LEU A 118 24.07 -22.63 -14.80
C LEU A 118 24.93 -22.51 -16.07
N LYS A 119 24.41 -22.92 -17.23
CA LYS A 119 25.04 -22.77 -18.54
C LYS A 119 25.35 -21.30 -18.89
N ASP A 120 24.39 -20.41 -18.63
CA ASP A 120 24.54 -18.97 -18.93
C ASP A 120 25.52 -18.33 -17.96
N LEU A 121 25.47 -18.76 -16.69
CA LEU A 121 26.43 -18.35 -15.68
C LEU A 121 27.86 -18.76 -16.05
N ALA A 122 28.06 -20.00 -16.49
CA ALA A 122 29.38 -20.50 -16.91
C ALA A 122 29.96 -19.67 -18.08
N ILE A 123 29.11 -19.21 -19.00
CA ILE A 123 29.53 -18.35 -20.14
C ILE A 123 29.81 -16.92 -19.68
N ALA A 124 28.96 -16.38 -18.81
CA ALA A 124 28.97 -14.97 -18.44
C ALA A 124 30.01 -14.63 -17.37
N LEU A 125 30.30 -15.55 -16.45
CA LEU A 125 31.32 -15.41 -15.42
C LEU A 125 32.71 -15.50 -16.07
N ARG A 126 33.52 -14.45 -15.90
CA ARG A 126 34.87 -14.36 -16.46
C ARG A 126 35.84 -13.79 -15.43
N PRO A 127 37.10 -14.26 -15.39
CA PRO A 127 38.12 -13.68 -14.53
C PRO A 127 38.24 -12.17 -14.74
N ARG A 128 38.39 -11.40 -13.65
CA ARG A 128 38.51 -9.92 -13.65
C ARG A 128 37.28 -9.14 -14.13
N ARG A 129 36.13 -9.77 -14.35
CA ARG A 129 34.86 -9.08 -14.61
C ARG A 129 34.10 -8.84 -13.30
N PRO A 130 33.68 -7.60 -12.99
CA PRO A 130 32.84 -7.34 -11.83
C PRO A 130 31.51 -8.11 -11.91
N VAL A 131 31.07 -8.68 -10.78
CA VAL A 131 29.84 -9.48 -10.71
C VAL A 131 28.60 -8.70 -11.15
N ASP A 132 28.54 -7.40 -10.85
CA ASP A 132 27.42 -6.55 -11.25
C ASP A 132 27.39 -6.28 -12.76
N GLU A 133 28.53 -6.36 -13.44
CA GLU A 133 28.60 -6.32 -14.90
C GLU A 133 28.14 -7.65 -15.51
N THR A 134 28.52 -8.78 -14.90
CA THR A 134 28.02 -10.11 -15.27
C THR A 134 26.50 -10.21 -15.12
N LEU A 135 25.95 -9.74 -14.01
CA LEU A 135 24.50 -9.68 -13.77
C LEU A 135 23.79 -8.76 -14.78
N ARG A 136 24.42 -7.64 -15.17
CA ARG A 136 23.88 -6.76 -16.21
C ARG A 136 23.81 -7.45 -17.58
N ARG A 137 24.84 -8.21 -17.95
CA ARG A 137 24.88 -8.96 -19.22
C ARG A 137 23.89 -10.11 -19.25
N LEU A 138 23.81 -10.91 -18.19
CA LEU A 138 22.81 -11.97 -18.05
C LEU A 138 21.39 -11.42 -18.13
N ARG A 139 21.14 -10.26 -17.50
CA ARG A 139 19.86 -9.55 -17.62
C ARG A 139 19.55 -9.03 -19.00
N ARG A 140 20.58 -8.72 -19.80
CA ARG A 140 20.43 -8.21 -21.16
C ARG A 140 20.13 -9.34 -22.14
N GLU A 141 20.86 -10.45 -22.05
CA GLU A 141 20.67 -11.61 -22.95
C GLU A 141 19.42 -12.42 -22.61
N ALA A 142 19.03 -12.53 -21.33
CA ALA A 142 17.76 -13.15 -20.92
C ALA A 142 16.50 -12.39 -21.43
N ARG A 143 16.66 -11.28 -22.18
CA ARG A 143 15.59 -10.55 -22.85
C ARG A 143 15.37 -10.99 -24.32
N ASP A 144 16.30 -11.75 -24.91
CA ASP A 144 16.33 -12.07 -26.35
C ASP A 144 15.91 -13.51 -26.71
N GLU A 145 15.52 -14.36 -25.75
CA GLU A 145 14.80 -15.60 -26.08
C GLU A 145 13.32 -15.33 -26.32
N PRO A 146 12.73 -15.77 -27.46
CA PRO A 146 11.30 -15.67 -27.69
C PRO A 146 10.59 -16.55 -26.67
N ILE A 147 9.87 -15.89 -25.76
CA ILE A 147 9.00 -16.58 -24.80
C ILE A 147 7.93 -17.30 -25.62
N SER A 148 8.07 -18.63 -25.75
CA SER A 148 6.92 -19.51 -25.96
C SER A 148 5.86 -19.08 -24.97
N GLU A 149 4.67 -18.74 -25.47
CA GLU A 149 3.52 -18.42 -24.62
C GLU A 149 3.44 -19.46 -23.51
N PRO A 150 3.45 -19.06 -22.23
CA PRO A 150 3.20 -20.03 -21.18
C PRO A 150 1.79 -20.55 -21.42
N GLU A 151 1.67 -21.86 -21.68
CA GLU A 151 0.38 -22.53 -21.61
C GLU A 151 -0.29 -22.12 -20.30
N PRO A 152 -1.62 -21.85 -20.33
CA PRO A 152 -2.31 -21.31 -19.17
C PRO A 152 -2.14 -22.30 -18.02
N VAL A 153 -1.27 -21.95 -17.08
CA VAL A 153 -1.20 -22.59 -15.77
C VAL A 153 -2.63 -22.52 -15.24
N LYS A 154 -3.27 -23.69 -15.12
CA LYS A 154 -4.56 -23.81 -14.42
C LYS A 154 -4.36 -23.16 -13.07
N ARG A 155 -4.88 -21.94 -12.94
CA ARG A 155 -4.82 -21.14 -11.72
C ARG A 155 -5.31 -22.05 -10.60
N ALA A 156 -4.43 -22.45 -9.70
CA ALA A 156 -4.84 -22.91 -8.39
C ALA A 156 -5.83 -21.87 -7.88
N GLU A 157 -7.06 -22.32 -7.62
CA GLU A 157 -8.24 -21.49 -7.37
C GLU A 157 -7.89 -20.30 -6.47
N LEU A 158 -7.68 -19.14 -7.10
CA LEU A 158 -7.62 -17.87 -6.41
C LEU A 158 -8.94 -17.75 -5.66
N ARG A 159 -8.88 -17.43 -4.36
CA ARG A 159 -10.08 -17.11 -3.59
C ARG A 159 -10.98 -16.23 -4.45
N PRO A 160 -12.27 -16.57 -4.61
CA PRO A 160 -13.14 -15.83 -5.51
C PRO A 160 -13.12 -14.36 -5.09
N THR A 161 -12.61 -13.48 -5.97
CA THR A 161 -12.69 -12.03 -5.74
C THR A 161 -14.16 -11.70 -5.48
N PRO A 162 -14.53 -11.04 -4.36
CA PRO A 162 -15.92 -10.72 -4.08
C PRO A 162 -16.48 -9.80 -5.18
N ARG A 163 -17.80 -9.78 -5.33
CA ARG A 163 -18.45 -8.76 -6.16
C ARG A 163 -18.39 -7.43 -5.45
N LEU A 164 -18.45 -6.34 -6.20
CA LEU A 164 -18.41 -4.99 -5.63
C LEU A 164 -19.56 -4.73 -4.65
N GLU A 165 -20.73 -5.35 -4.86
CA GLU A 165 -21.88 -5.30 -3.94
C GLU A 165 -21.53 -5.76 -2.52
N ASP A 166 -20.64 -6.75 -2.39
CA ASP A 166 -20.25 -7.37 -1.12
C ASP A 166 -19.06 -6.66 -0.44
N MET A 167 -18.47 -5.66 -1.09
CA MET A 167 -17.30 -4.95 -0.58
C MET A 167 -17.67 -3.76 0.31
N HIS A 168 -16.81 -3.47 1.29
CA HIS A 168 -17.00 -2.43 2.30
C HIS A 168 -15.83 -1.43 2.25
N GLY A 169 -16.03 -0.19 2.71
CA GLY A 169 -14.98 0.83 2.79
C GLY A 169 -14.64 1.60 1.51
N TYR A 170 -15.42 1.45 0.44
CA TYR A 170 -15.16 2.12 -0.85
C TYR A 170 -15.99 3.39 -1.10
N GLY A 171 -16.96 3.71 -0.24
CA GLY A 171 -17.73 4.96 -0.27
C GLY A 171 -18.21 5.37 -1.68
N PRO A 172 -17.92 6.61 -2.15
CA PRO A 172 -18.32 7.07 -3.47
C PRO A 172 -17.81 6.23 -4.65
N ALA A 173 -16.71 5.48 -4.48
CA ALA A 173 -16.21 4.59 -5.52
C ALA A 173 -17.16 3.40 -5.74
N LYS A 174 -17.73 2.86 -4.65
CA LYS A 174 -18.72 1.77 -4.73
C LYS A 174 -19.98 2.23 -5.46
N GLU A 175 -20.50 3.41 -5.10
CA GLU A 175 -21.68 4.00 -5.74
C GLU A 175 -21.47 4.18 -7.24
N TRP A 176 -20.33 4.76 -7.62
CA TRP A 176 -19.98 4.92 -9.04
C TRP A 176 -19.87 3.58 -9.77
N GLY A 177 -19.19 2.58 -9.17
CA GLY A 177 -19.00 1.29 -9.80
C GLY A 177 -20.32 0.52 -9.99
N LEU A 178 -21.25 0.61 -9.03
CA LEU A 178 -22.58 0.01 -9.17
C LEU A 178 -23.42 0.72 -10.24
N GLN A 179 -23.31 2.05 -10.34
CA GLN A 179 -23.95 2.80 -11.42
C GLN A 179 -23.38 2.40 -12.79
N LEU A 180 -22.05 2.32 -12.92
CA LEU A 180 -21.41 1.87 -14.15
C LEU A 180 -21.84 0.46 -14.56
N ALA A 181 -22.00 -0.46 -13.60
CA ALA A 181 -22.48 -1.81 -13.89
C ALA A 181 -23.88 -1.80 -14.53
N LYS A 182 -24.73 -0.87 -14.10
CA LYS A 182 -26.05 -0.65 -14.69
C LYS A 182 -25.93 0.01 -16.08
N ASP A 183 -25.12 1.05 -16.21
CA ASP A 183 -24.94 1.77 -17.49
C ASP A 183 -24.38 0.85 -18.58
N LEU A 184 -23.43 -0.04 -18.24
CA LEU A 184 -22.92 -1.05 -19.17
C LEU A 184 -23.97 -2.09 -19.56
N ALA A 185 -24.89 -2.43 -18.65
CA ALA A 185 -26.00 -3.33 -18.98
C ALA A 185 -27.03 -2.64 -19.90
N ASP A 186 -27.35 -1.38 -19.63
CA ASP A 186 -28.27 -0.58 -20.42
C ASP A 186 -27.69 -0.27 -21.82
N TRP A 187 -26.39 0.00 -21.92
CA TRP A 187 -25.68 0.14 -23.20
C TRP A 187 -25.68 -1.17 -24.00
N ARG A 188 -25.38 -2.31 -23.35
CA ARG A 188 -25.48 -3.65 -23.99
C ARG A 188 -26.90 -3.97 -24.48
N ALA A 189 -27.92 -3.43 -23.81
CA ALA A 189 -29.33 -3.57 -24.19
C ALA A 189 -29.77 -2.57 -25.26
N GLY A 190 -28.91 -1.62 -25.67
CA GLY A 190 -29.23 -0.57 -26.64
C GLY A 190 -30.14 0.54 -26.08
N ILE A 191 -30.28 0.64 -24.76
CA ILE A 191 -31.09 1.66 -24.06
C ILE A 191 -30.29 2.96 -23.90
N LEU A 192 -28.98 2.85 -23.68
CA LEU A 192 -28.07 3.94 -23.41
C LEU A 192 -27.02 4.07 -24.53
N SER A 193 -26.70 5.30 -24.94
CA SER A 193 -25.57 5.53 -25.86
C SER A 193 -24.24 5.38 -25.12
N TRP A 194 -23.18 4.95 -25.81
CA TRP A 194 -21.85 4.93 -25.22
C TRP A 194 -21.37 6.31 -24.76
N ASP A 195 -21.89 7.40 -25.35
CA ASP A 195 -21.60 8.80 -24.96
C ASP A 195 -22.14 9.17 -23.59
N ASP A 196 -23.13 8.44 -23.09
CA ASP A 196 -23.74 8.66 -21.77
C ASP A 196 -23.15 7.75 -20.68
N VAL A 197 -22.30 6.78 -21.05
CA VAL A 197 -21.60 5.89 -20.11
C VAL A 197 -20.35 6.61 -19.58
N ASP A 198 -20.14 6.59 -18.26
CA ASP A 198 -18.91 7.11 -17.66
C ASP A 198 -17.71 6.20 -18.01
N ARG A 199 -16.73 6.76 -18.72
CA ARG A 199 -15.67 5.99 -19.40
C ARG A 199 -14.35 5.97 -18.63
N GLY A 200 -14.26 6.68 -17.51
CA GLY A 200 -12.99 6.83 -16.81
C GLY A 200 -13.09 7.16 -15.33
N LEU A 201 -12.25 6.52 -14.53
CA LEU A 201 -12.15 6.79 -13.10
C LEU A 201 -10.69 6.91 -12.67
N LEU A 202 -10.35 7.97 -11.95
CA LEU A 202 -9.12 8.07 -11.19
C LEU A 202 -9.39 7.72 -9.72
N LEU A 203 -8.75 6.65 -9.25
CA LEU A 203 -8.73 6.24 -7.85
C LEU A 203 -7.45 6.74 -7.17
N SER A 204 -7.61 7.43 -6.05
CA SER A 204 -6.47 7.82 -5.20
C SER A 204 -6.63 7.30 -3.79
N GLY A 205 -5.54 7.17 -3.05
CA GLY A 205 -5.58 6.84 -1.63
C GLY A 205 -4.29 6.17 -1.18
N PRO A 206 -4.11 5.96 0.13
CA PRO A 206 -2.91 5.32 0.68
C PRO A 206 -2.64 3.93 0.05
N PRO A 207 -1.39 3.44 0.10
CA PRO A 207 -1.10 2.06 -0.28
C PRO A 207 -1.90 1.09 0.60
N GLY A 208 -2.38 -0.01 0.03
CA GLY A 208 -3.06 -1.07 0.78
C GLY A 208 -4.56 -0.85 1.07
N VAL A 209 -5.18 0.25 0.62
CA VAL A 209 -6.65 0.46 0.74
C VAL A 209 -7.48 -0.32 -0.28
N GLY A 210 -6.84 -1.12 -1.15
CA GLY A 210 -7.54 -2.03 -2.05
C GLY A 210 -7.99 -1.42 -3.38
N LYS A 211 -7.28 -0.41 -3.92
CA LYS A 211 -7.53 0.18 -5.26
C LYS A 211 -7.61 -0.87 -6.37
N THR A 212 -6.64 -1.78 -6.43
CA THR A 212 -6.60 -2.89 -7.40
C THR A 212 -7.74 -3.90 -7.18
N ILE A 213 -8.07 -4.19 -5.92
CA ILE A 213 -9.15 -5.14 -5.58
C ILE A 213 -10.51 -4.57 -6.00
N PHE A 214 -10.72 -3.26 -5.81
CA PHE A 214 -11.92 -2.58 -6.28
C PHE A 214 -12.12 -2.74 -7.79
N ALA A 215 -11.08 -2.49 -8.60
CA ALA A 215 -11.19 -2.58 -10.05
C ALA A 215 -11.49 -4.01 -10.52
N GLN A 216 -10.89 -5.02 -9.88
CA GLN A 216 -11.18 -6.43 -10.14
C GLN A 216 -12.63 -6.81 -9.77
N ALA A 217 -13.09 -6.36 -8.60
CA ALA A 217 -14.45 -6.64 -8.13
C ALA A 217 -15.51 -5.96 -9.00
N LEU A 218 -15.23 -4.73 -9.45
CA LEU A 218 -16.08 -4.02 -10.40
C LEU A 218 -16.20 -4.77 -11.73
N ALA A 219 -15.09 -5.23 -12.30
CA ALA A 219 -15.13 -6.04 -13.53
C ALA A 219 -15.96 -7.32 -13.37
N LYS A 220 -15.87 -7.96 -12.20
CA LYS A 220 -16.68 -9.12 -11.86
C LYS A 220 -18.17 -8.77 -11.74
N THR A 221 -18.51 -7.65 -11.10
CA THR A 221 -19.91 -7.17 -10.99
C THR A 221 -20.49 -6.81 -12.35
N CYS A 222 -19.72 -6.15 -13.22
CA CYS A 222 -20.14 -5.80 -14.59
C CYS A 222 -20.19 -7.02 -15.54
N GLY A 223 -19.55 -8.14 -15.17
CA GLY A 223 -19.38 -9.29 -16.06
C GLY A 223 -18.61 -8.92 -17.33
N VAL A 224 -17.49 -8.19 -17.18
CA VAL A 224 -16.63 -7.70 -18.27
C VAL A 224 -15.22 -8.21 -18.10
N THR A 225 -14.43 -8.18 -19.18
CA THR A 225 -13.03 -8.58 -19.13
C THR A 225 -12.21 -7.56 -18.33
N PHE A 226 -11.27 -8.06 -17.52
CA PHE A 226 -10.38 -7.23 -16.71
C PHE A 226 -8.96 -7.27 -17.26
N VAL A 227 -8.48 -6.14 -17.75
CA VAL A 227 -7.12 -5.96 -18.26
C VAL A 227 -6.36 -5.10 -17.26
N ALA A 228 -5.27 -5.62 -16.69
CA ALA A 228 -4.44 -4.88 -15.72
C ALA A 228 -3.06 -4.58 -16.31
N SER A 229 -2.63 -3.33 -16.11
CA SER A 229 -1.34 -2.80 -16.53
C SER A 229 -0.78 -1.84 -15.46
N SER A 230 0.51 -1.53 -15.53
CA SER A 230 1.12 -0.43 -14.76
C SER A 230 2.28 0.16 -15.52
N LEU A 231 2.71 1.38 -15.17
CA LEU A 231 3.87 1.98 -15.81
C LEU A 231 5.14 1.13 -15.61
N GLY A 232 5.32 0.56 -14.42
CA GLY A 232 6.42 -0.36 -14.15
C GLY A 232 6.42 -1.58 -15.08
N GLN A 233 5.25 -2.12 -15.43
CA GLN A 233 5.15 -3.22 -16.40
C GLN A 233 5.51 -2.79 -17.83
N TRP A 234 5.07 -1.61 -18.26
CA TRP A 234 5.42 -1.09 -19.58
C TRP A 234 6.91 -0.74 -19.70
N GLN A 235 7.52 -0.23 -18.62
CA GLN A 235 8.95 0.09 -18.58
C GLN A 235 9.85 -1.15 -18.51
N ALA A 236 9.36 -2.29 -18.02
CA ALA A 236 10.18 -3.48 -17.77
C ALA A 236 10.85 -4.07 -19.03
N LYS A 237 10.32 -3.81 -20.23
CA LYS A 237 10.76 -4.47 -21.48
C LYS A 237 11.76 -3.69 -22.35
N GLY A 238 12.16 -2.46 -22.02
CA GLY A 238 13.14 -1.78 -22.87
C GLY A 238 13.22 -0.27 -22.75
N HIS A 239 13.56 0.35 -23.87
CA HIS A 239 13.71 1.80 -24.09
C HIS A 239 12.32 2.43 -24.31
N LEU A 240 12.23 3.76 -24.37
CA LEU A 240 10.96 4.50 -24.50
C LEU A 240 10.00 3.90 -25.56
N GLY A 241 10.51 3.53 -26.73
CA GLY A 241 9.69 2.96 -27.80
C GLY A 241 9.00 1.64 -27.43
N ASP A 242 9.62 0.80 -26.61
CA ASP A 242 9.06 -0.49 -26.19
C ASP A 242 7.95 -0.30 -25.16
N LEU A 243 8.14 0.66 -24.25
CA LEU A 243 7.11 1.12 -23.31
C LEU A 243 5.88 1.60 -24.08
N LEU A 244 6.07 2.49 -25.07
CA LEU A 244 4.98 3.03 -25.88
C LEU A 244 4.24 1.93 -26.66
N LYS A 245 4.96 0.95 -27.21
CA LYS A 245 4.37 -0.20 -27.91
C LYS A 245 3.53 -1.05 -26.96
N LEU A 246 4.02 -1.34 -25.76
CA LEU A 246 3.29 -2.17 -24.79
C LEU A 246 2.04 -1.47 -24.28
N MET A 247 2.14 -0.18 -23.95
CA MET A 247 0.99 0.62 -23.55
C MET A 247 -0.08 0.57 -24.65
N ARG A 248 0.28 0.85 -25.91
CA ARG A 248 -0.65 0.76 -27.04
C ARG A 248 -1.22 -0.65 -27.22
N SER A 249 -0.43 -1.70 -26.98
CA SER A 249 -0.89 -3.09 -27.08
C SER A 249 -1.91 -3.47 -26.01
N ASP A 250 -1.75 -2.96 -24.77
CA ASP A 250 -2.71 -3.22 -23.69
C ASP A 250 -4.05 -2.52 -23.94
N PHE A 251 -4.01 -1.28 -24.44
CA PHE A 251 -5.21 -0.58 -24.89
C PHE A 251 -5.88 -1.29 -26.07
N ALA A 252 -5.10 -1.79 -27.03
CA ALA A 252 -5.63 -2.55 -28.16
C ALA A 252 -6.27 -3.88 -27.70
N ARG A 253 -5.66 -4.57 -26.72
CA ARG A 253 -6.24 -5.78 -26.11
C ARG A 253 -7.54 -5.47 -25.40
N ALA A 254 -7.57 -4.42 -24.56
CA ALA A 254 -8.81 -4.02 -23.88
C ALA A 254 -9.94 -3.72 -24.88
N LYS A 255 -9.62 -3.07 -26.00
CA LYS A 255 -10.59 -2.80 -27.08
C LYS A 255 -11.04 -4.07 -27.81
N ALA A 256 -10.15 -5.02 -28.05
CA ALA A 256 -10.50 -6.31 -28.67
C ALA A 256 -11.41 -7.17 -27.76
N GLU A 257 -11.27 -7.01 -26.45
CA GLU A 257 -12.05 -7.73 -25.43
C GLU A 257 -13.26 -6.92 -24.92
N ALA A 258 -13.64 -5.85 -25.63
CA ALA A 258 -14.74 -4.99 -25.24
C ALA A 258 -16.09 -5.76 -25.20
N PRO A 259 -16.96 -5.52 -24.19
CA PRO A 259 -16.74 -4.58 -23.10
C PRO A 259 -15.75 -5.06 -22.04
N SER A 260 -14.89 -4.14 -21.63
CA SER A 260 -13.76 -4.42 -20.72
C SER A 260 -13.47 -3.25 -19.80
N ILE A 261 -12.77 -3.54 -18.70
CA ILE A 261 -12.16 -2.56 -17.81
C ILE A 261 -10.65 -2.68 -17.94
N LEU A 262 -10.01 -1.58 -18.34
CA LEU A 262 -8.56 -1.42 -18.33
C LEU A 262 -8.14 -0.70 -17.04
N PHE A 263 -7.44 -1.42 -16.16
CA PHE A 263 -6.88 -0.87 -14.94
C PHE A 263 -5.41 -0.54 -15.12
N VAL A 264 -5.03 0.70 -14.79
CA VAL A 264 -3.65 1.19 -14.84
C VAL A 264 -3.22 1.62 -13.43
N ASP A 265 -2.34 0.84 -12.81
CA ASP A 265 -1.81 1.14 -11.47
C ASP A 265 -0.61 2.09 -11.52
N GLU A 266 -0.34 2.74 -10.38
CA GLU A 266 0.81 3.63 -10.14
C GLU A 266 0.93 4.78 -11.17
N LEU A 267 -0.20 5.44 -11.48
CA LEU A 267 -0.24 6.58 -12.41
C LEU A 267 0.63 7.77 -11.97
N ASP A 268 0.93 7.90 -10.68
CA ASP A 268 1.91 8.86 -10.16
C ASP A 268 3.32 8.63 -10.71
N SER A 269 3.65 7.41 -11.15
CA SER A 269 4.95 7.12 -11.75
C SER A 269 5.15 7.81 -13.11
N PHE A 270 4.09 8.28 -13.76
CA PHE A 270 4.20 9.09 -14.98
C PHE A 270 4.77 10.49 -14.70
N GLY A 271 4.50 11.01 -13.49
CA GLY A 271 4.81 12.36 -13.00
C GLY A 271 4.08 13.50 -13.71
N ASP A 272 4.41 14.74 -13.31
CA ASP A 272 3.88 15.97 -13.89
C ASP A 272 4.90 16.62 -14.83
N ARG A 273 4.49 16.90 -16.07
CA ARG A 273 5.34 17.54 -17.11
C ARG A 273 5.92 18.88 -16.66
N GLU A 274 5.30 19.56 -15.69
CA GLU A 274 5.74 20.85 -15.19
C GLU A 274 6.81 20.74 -14.10
N SER A 275 6.96 19.58 -13.45
CA SER A 275 7.85 19.37 -12.29
C SER A 275 9.16 18.62 -12.60
N PHE A 276 9.39 18.17 -13.83
CA PHE A 276 10.62 17.45 -14.19
C PHE A 276 11.87 18.33 -14.35
N ASP A 277 12.99 17.85 -13.80
CA ASP A 277 14.36 18.36 -14.03
C ASP A 277 14.77 18.25 -15.51
N SER A 278 15.65 19.15 -15.98
CA SER A 278 15.91 19.39 -17.42
C SER A 278 16.31 18.16 -18.24
N ASP A 279 16.93 17.14 -17.62
CA ASP A 279 17.53 16.01 -18.34
C ASP A 279 16.54 14.88 -18.68
N ASN A 280 15.40 14.76 -17.96
CA ASN A 280 14.40 13.69 -18.17
C ASN A 280 13.03 14.18 -18.68
N LYS A 281 12.84 15.49 -18.83
CA LYS A 281 11.56 16.10 -19.22
C LYS A 281 11.04 15.61 -20.57
N SER A 282 11.91 15.39 -21.55
CA SER A 282 11.50 14.95 -22.89
C SER A 282 10.95 13.52 -22.92
N TYR A 283 11.46 12.64 -22.06
CA TYR A 283 11.01 11.25 -21.94
C TYR A 283 9.61 11.20 -21.33
N SER A 284 9.42 11.80 -20.15
CA SER A 284 8.13 11.74 -19.44
C SER A 284 7.01 12.42 -20.22
N VAL A 285 7.30 13.54 -20.90
CA VAL A 285 6.32 14.22 -21.78
C VAL A 285 5.85 13.31 -22.92
N GLN A 286 6.75 12.53 -23.53
CA GLN A 286 6.38 11.60 -24.60
C GLN A 286 5.49 10.45 -24.09
N VAL A 287 5.78 9.93 -22.89
CA VAL A 287 4.97 8.88 -22.26
C VAL A 287 3.57 9.39 -21.93
N VAL A 288 3.47 10.57 -21.30
CA VAL A 288 2.18 11.21 -20.99
C VAL A 288 1.39 11.48 -22.27
N ASN A 289 2.00 12.07 -23.29
CA ASN A 289 1.31 12.35 -24.56
C ASN A 289 0.77 11.07 -25.21
N ALA A 290 1.56 10.00 -25.24
CA ALA A 290 1.11 8.74 -25.81
C ALA A 290 -0.01 8.09 -24.97
N PHE A 291 0.00 8.25 -23.64
CA PHE A 291 -1.10 7.82 -22.79
C PHE A 291 -2.37 8.63 -23.07
N LEU A 292 -2.24 9.95 -23.26
CA LEU A 292 -3.35 10.82 -23.68
C LEU A 292 -3.91 10.43 -25.05
N GLU A 293 -3.06 10.10 -26.03
CA GLU A 293 -3.49 9.58 -27.34
C GLU A 293 -4.31 8.29 -27.19
N CYS A 294 -3.87 7.39 -26.31
CA CYS A 294 -4.57 6.14 -26.00
C CYS A 294 -5.92 6.40 -25.30
N LEU A 295 -5.98 7.35 -24.36
CA LEU A 295 -7.21 7.74 -23.68
C LEU A 295 -8.19 8.43 -24.62
N ASP A 296 -7.75 9.41 -25.42
CA ASP A 296 -8.59 10.12 -26.37
C ASP A 296 -9.14 9.19 -27.45
N GLY A 297 -8.37 8.15 -27.78
CA GLY A 297 -8.80 7.11 -28.68
C GLY A 297 -9.03 7.65 -30.08
N ALA A 298 -7.96 8.03 -30.78
CA ALA A 298 -8.02 8.49 -32.18
C ALA A 298 -8.67 7.48 -33.16
N GLY A 299 -9.04 6.28 -32.71
CA GLY A 299 -9.90 5.31 -33.42
C GLY A 299 -11.12 4.80 -32.63
N GLY A 300 -11.59 5.53 -31.61
CA GLY A 300 -12.71 5.17 -30.71
C GLY A 300 -12.34 4.17 -29.60
N ARG A 301 -12.92 4.35 -28.40
CA ARG A 301 -12.79 3.44 -27.24
C ARG A 301 -14.11 2.80 -26.79
N GLU A 302 -15.05 2.64 -27.72
CA GLU A 302 -16.36 2.09 -27.39
C GLU A 302 -16.26 0.75 -26.65
N GLY A 303 -16.98 0.64 -25.53
CA GLY A 303 -16.97 -0.53 -24.66
C GLY A 303 -15.77 -0.63 -23.70
N VAL A 304 -14.81 0.30 -23.71
CA VAL A 304 -13.64 0.26 -22.81
C VAL A 304 -13.74 1.35 -21.73
N VAL A 305 -13.81 0.91 -20.47
CA VAL A 305 -13.71 1.80 -19.30
C VAL A 305 -12.29 1.77 -18.76
N VAL A 306 -11.69 2.94 -18.51
CA VAL A 306 -10.31 3.03 -17.98
C VAL A 306 -10.33 3.45 -16.52
N ILE A 307 -9.68 2.67 -15.65
CA ILE A 307 -9.52 3.00 -14.23
C ILE A 307 -8.04 3.21 -13.93
N GLY A 308 -7.67 4.43 -13.58
CA GLY A 308 -6.35 4.77 -13.09
C GLY A 308 -6.26 4.68 -11.57
N ALA A 309 -5.15 4.19 -11.01
CA ALA A 309 -4.89 4.22 -9.57
C ALA A 309 -3.60 4.96 -9.25
N THR A 310 -3.60 5.70 -8.14
CA THR A 310 -2.44 6.46 -7.65
C THR A 310 -2.40 6.55 -6.13
N ASN A 311 -1.22 6.77 -5.56
CA ASN A 311 -1.10 7.21 -4.16
C ASN A 311 -1.03 8.73 -4.04
N ASN A 312 -0.50 9.41 -5.07
CA ASN A 312 -0.26 10.84 -5.08
C ASN A 312 -1.02 11.52 -6.24
N PRO A 313 -2.30 11.91 -6.06
CA PRO A 313 -3.09 12.52 -7.12
C PRO A 313 -2.60 13.91 -7.55
N SER A 314 -1.78 14.57 -6.72
CA SER A 314 -1.11 15.84 -7.06
C SER A 314 -0.08 15.68 -8.17
N ASP A 315 0.49 14.49 -8.31
CA ASP A 315 1.64 14.23 -9.19
C ASP A 315 1.18 13.81 -10.59
N ILE A 316 -0.14 13.74 -10.81
CA ILE A 316 -0.75 13.37 -12.08
C ILE A 316 -0.96 14.62 -12.93
N ASP A 317 -0.48 14.54 -14.17
CA ASP A 317 -0.71 15.57 -15.19
C ASP A 317 -2.19 15.98 -15.29
N PRO A 318 -2.52 17.28 -15.12
CA PRO A 318 -3.90 17.77 -15.17
C PRO A 318 -4.65 17.42 -16.46
N ALA A 319 -3.95 17.20 -17.58
CA ALA A 319 -4.58 16.79 -18.82
C ALA A 319 -5.13 15.36 -18.77
N ILE A 320 -4.55 14.45 -17.98
CA ILE A 320 -5.10 13.09 -17.80
C ILE A 320 -6.48 13.17 -17.12
N ARG A 321 -6.69 14.18 -16.26
CA ARG A 321 -7.90 14.39 -15.44
C ARG A 321 -9.01 15.21 -16.14
N ARG A 322 -8.85 15.55 -17.43
CA ARG A 322 -9.84 16.37 -18.15
C ARG A 322 -11.08 15.57 -18.55
N ALA A 323 -12.17 16.30 -18.78
CA ALA A 323 -13.46 15.77 -19.26
C ALA A 323 -13.28 14.76 -20.40
N GLY A 324 -13.93 13.62 -20.28
CA GLY A 324 -13.86 12.52 -21.24
C GLY A 324 -12.64 11.61 -21.08
N ARG A 325 -11.70 11.87 -20.17
CA ARG A 325 -10.54 10.99 -19.87
C ARG A 325 -10.74 10.30 -18.52
N LEU A 326 -9.98 10.67 -17.49
CA LEU A 326 -10.18 10.26 -16.09
C LEU A 326 -10.76 11.43 -15.30
N ASP A 327 -11.91 11.93 -15.76
CA ASP A 327 -12.56 13.13 -15.25
C ASP A 327 -13.12 12.95 -13.84
N LYS A 328 -13.64 11.76 -13.53
CA LYS A 328 -14.06 11.44 -12.18
C LYS A 328 -12.88 11.01 -11.33
N HIS A 329 -12.62 11.76 -10.27
CA HIS A 329 -11.61 11.43 -9.27
C HIS A 329 -12.29 11.07 -7.95
N VAL A 330 -11.97 9.87 -7.42
CA VAL A 330 -12.45 9.40 -6.12
C VAL A 330 -11.27 9.02 -5.24
N ALA A 331 -11.24 9.57 -4.03
CA ALA A 331 -10.30 9.15 -3.00
C ALA A 331 -10.91 8.02 -2.16
N ILE A 332 -10.18 6.91 -2.04
CA ILE A 332 -10.50 5.81 -1.14
C ILE A 332 -9.77 6.09 0.18
N PRO A 333 -10.49 6.46 1.25
CA PRO A 333 -9.89 6.73 2.55
C PRO A 333 -9.42 5.45 3.24
N LEU A 334 -8.80 5.60 4.41
CA LEU A 334 -8.66 4.46 5.33
C LEU A 334 -10.05 3.95 5.75
N PRO A 335 -10.22 2.63 5.93
CA PRO A 335 -11.51 2.05 6.29
C PRO A 335 -11.99 2.55 7.66
N SER A 336 -13.30 2.84 7.77
CA SER A 336 -13.94 3.19 9.04
C SER A 336 -13.94 2.02 10.03
N ALA A 337 -14.35 2.26 11.29
CA ALA A 337 -14.46 1.19 12.29
C ALA A 337 -15.31 0.02 11.78
N ASP A 338 -16.49 0.31 11.24
CA ASP A 338 -17.41 -0.69 10.70
C ASP A 338 -16.85 -1.38 9.46
N ASP A 339 -16.18 -0.63 8.57
CA ASP A 339 -15.53 -1.22 7.39
C ASP A 339 -14.42 -2.18 7.78
N ARG A 340 -13.59 -1.83 8.78
CA ARG A 340 -12.51 -2.71 9.26
C ARG A 340 -13.09 -4.00 9.84
N ILE A 341 -14.16 -3.92 10.61
CA ILE A 341 -14.83 -5.10 11.15
C ILE A 341 -15.37 -5.96 10.02
N ALA A 342 -16.10 -5.37 9.06
CA ALA A 342 -16.64 -6.09 7.91
C ALA A 342 -15.55 -6.73 7.04
N ILE A 343 -14.42 -6.04 6.84
CA ILE A 343 -13.25 -6.58 6.14
C ILE A 343 -12.70 -7.79 6.92
N ILE A 344 -12.52 -7.69 8.23
CA ILE A 344 -12.04 -8.82 9.06
C ILE A 344 -13.02 -10.00 8.96
N GLU A 345 -14.33 -9.77 9.11
CA GLU A 345 -15.39 -10.78 8.99
C GLU A 345 -15.33 -11.50 7.64
N SER A 346 -15.20 -10.75 6.54
CA SER A 346 -15.05 -11.32 5.21
C SER A 346 -13.77 -12.17 5.06
N LEU A 347 -12.69 -11.79 5.75
CA LEU A 347 -11.40 -12.45 5.66
C LEU A 347 -11.31 -13.71 6.55
N ILE A 348 -11.97 -13.71 7.72
CA ILE A 348 -12.04 -14.87 8.61
C ILE A 348 -12.95 -15.95 8.00
N GLY A 349 -14.05 -15.56 7.34
CA GLY A 349 -15.06 -16.46 6.76
C GLY A 349 -16.08 -16.92 7.81
N GLU A 350 -16.80 -18.01 7.53
CA GLU A 350 -17.77 -18.59 8.46
C GLU A 350 -17.08 -19.25 9.66
N VAL A 351 -16.65 -18.45 10.63
CA VAL A 351 -16.09 -18.95 11.90
C VAL A 351 -16.95 -18.44 13.06
N PRO A 352 -17.50 -19.34 13.90
CA PRO A 352 -18.47 -18.97 14.92
C PRO A 352 -17.76 -18.54 16.21
N PHE A 353 -17.18 -17.34 16.23
CA PHE A 353 -16.75 -16.73 17.50
C PHE A 353 -17.20 -15.28 17.64
N THR A 354 -17.73 -14.97 18.82
CA THR A 354 -18.15 -13.63 19.22
C THR A 354 -16.93 -12.86 19.71
N TYR A 355 -16.75 -11.63 19.22
CA TYR A 355 -15.69 -10.73 19.67
C TYR A 355 -16.29 -9.37 19.98
N ASP A 356 -15.62 -8.62 20.86
CA ASP A 356 -15.99 -7.24 21.13
C ASP A 356 -15.64 -6.37 19.92
N ARG A 357 -16.69 -5.92 19.21
CA ARG A 357 -16.57 -5.06 18.02
C ARG A 357 -15.93 -3.72 18.36
N ALA A 358 -16.20 -3.16 19.53
CA ALA A 358 -15.63 -1.87 19.94
C ALA A 358 -14.13 -2.01 20.20
N ALA A 359 -13.73 -3.04 20.96
CA ALA A 359 -12.32 -3.32 21.18
C ALA A 359 -11.56 -3.59 19.86
N LEU A 360 -12.15 -4.39 18.96
CA LEU A 360 -11.54 -4.67 17.66
C LEU A 360 -11.41 -3.41 16.79
N ALA A 361 -12.42 -2.54 16.80
CA ALA A 361 -12.36 -1.27 16.09
C ALA A 361 -11.20 -0.39 16.59
N THR A 362 -11.02 -0.27 17.91
CA THR A 362 -9.93 0.50 18.51
C THR A 362 -8.56 -0.11 18.20
N GLN A 363 -8.41 -1.43 18.38
CA GLN A 363 -7.17 -2.17 18.11
C GLN A 363 -6.73 -2.11 16.64
N THR A 364 -7.68 -1.96 15.73
CA THR A 364 -7.42 -1.92 14.28
C THR A 364 -7.40 -0.50 13.71
N GLN A 365 -7.50 0.53 14.56
CA GLN A 365 -7.48 1.92 14.10
C GLN A 365 -6.22 2.22 13.28
N GLY A 366 -6.40 2.92 12.15
CA GLY A 366 -5.33 3.27 11.22
C GLY A 366 -4.84 2.12 10.32
N MET A 367 -5.35 0.90 10.48
CA MET A 367 -4.99 -0.22 9.61
C MET A 367 -5.65 -0.12 8.23
N THR A 368 -4.87 -0.42 7.19
CA THR A 368 -5.36 -0.57 5.81
C THR A 368 -6.01 -1.93 5.60
N GLY A 369 -6.77 -2.11 4.52
CA GLY A 369 -7.29 -3.43 4.14
C GLY A 369 -6.19 -4.48 3.96
N ALA A 370 -5.01 -4.08 3.47
CA ALA A 370 -3.85 -4.96 3.36
C ALA A 370 -3.28 -5.37 4.73
N ASP A 371 -3.25 -4.47 5.70
CA ASP A 371 -2.81 -4.76 7.08
C ASP A 371 -3.76 -5.74 7.77
N LEU A 372 -5.08 -5.53 7.62
CA LEU A 372 -6.10 -6.44 8.12
C LEU A 372 -5.98 -7.82 7.49
N ALA A 373 -5.80 -7.87 6.16
CA ALA A 373 -5.57 -9.12 5.44
C ALA A 373 -4.29 -9.84 5.92
N LYS A 374 -3.22 -9.09 6.24
CA LYS A 374 -2.00 -9.66 6.81
C LYS A 374 -2.26 -10.24 8.21
N MET A 375 -2.88 -9.48 9.11
CA MET A 375 -3.25 -9.93 10.45
C MET A 375 -4.05 -11.23 10.40
N VAL A 376 -5.13 -11.28 9.60
CA VAL A 376 -5.97 -12.48 9.51
C VAL A 376 -5.21 -13.66 8.87
N ARG A 377 -4.31 -13.41 7.91
CA ARG A 377 -3.44 -14.47 7.34
C ARG A 377 -2.49 -15.04 8.38
N ASP A 378 -1.92 -14.21 9.24
CA ASP A 378 -1.01 -14.63 10.31
C ASP A 378 -1.76 -15.42 11.41
N ALA A 379 -2.96 -14.96 11.79
CA ALA A 379 -3.86 -15.71 12.68
C ALA A 379 -4.21 -17.09 12.09
N LYS A 380 -4.62 -17.15 10.81
CA LYS A 380 -4.88 -18.42 10.13
C LYS A 380 -3.63 -19.30 10.03
N ARG A 381 -2.43 -18.72 9.95
CA ARG A 381 -1.16 -19.47 9.94
C ARG A 381 -0.90 -20.11 11.30
N ALA A 382 -1.12 -19.39 12.40
CA ALA A 382 -0.99 -19.93 13.76
C ALA A 382 -1.93 -21.13 13.98
N ALA A 383 -3.20 -21.00 13.60
CA ALA A 383 -4.18 -22.09 13.65
C ALA A 383 -3.73 -23.32 12.83
N ARG A 384 -3.25 -23.10 11.59
CA ARG A 384 -2.72 -24.18 10.73
C ARG A 384 -1.52 -24.90 11.34
N LEU A 385 -0.61 -24.18 12.00
CA LEU A 385 0.55 -24.79 12.67
C LEU A 385 0.13 -25.69 13.83
N ARG A 386 -0.92 -25.32 14.56
CA ARG A 386 -1.53 -26.13 15.62
C ARG A 386 -2.44 -27.24 15.09
N ARG A 387 -2.75 -27.24 13.78
CA ARG A 387 -3.71 -28.14 13.11
C ARG A 387 -5.12 -28.04 13.72
N GLU A 388 -5.51 -26.85 14.14
CA GLU A 388 -6.81 -26.56 14.72
C GLU A 388 -7.57 -25.54 13.86
N PRO A 389 -8.91 -25.47 13.98
CA PRO A 389 -9.69 -24.36 13.43
C PRO A 389 -9.22 -23.01 13.98
N LEU A 390 -9.36 -21.95 13.17
CA LEU A 390 -9.11 -20.58 13.62
C LEU A 390 -10.00 -20.29 14.84
N ASN A 391 -9.40 -19.81 15.93
CA ASN A 391 -10.13 -19.38 17.11
C ASN A 391 -9.84 -17.91 17.44
N LEU A 392 -10.58 -17.36 18.41
CA LEU A 392 -10.44 -15.97 18.82
C LEU A 392 -9.05 -15.64 19.37
N ALA A 393 -8.39 -16.59 20.03
CA ALA A 393 -7.04 -16.39 20.57
C ALA A 393 -6.00 -16.21 19.46
N ASP A 394 -6.17 -16.87 18.30
CA ASP A 394 -5.30 -16.63 17.14
C ASP A 394 -5.46 -15.21 16.60
N LEU A 395 -6.69 -14.69 16.58
CA LEU A 395 -6.95 -13.33 16.09
C LEU A 395 -6.41 -12.28 17.07
N THR A 396 -6.68 -12.43 18.36
CA THR A 396 -6.23 -11.48 19.39
C THR A 396 -4.70 -11.46 19.55
N ALA A 397 -4.03 -12.60 19.40
CA ALA A 397 -2.56 -12.66 19.42
C ALA A 397 -1.90 -11.90 18.25
N ASN A 398 -2.64 -11.57 17.19
CA ASN A 398 -2.15 -10.81 16.05
C ASN A 398 -2.66 -9.36 16.03
N LEU A 399 -3.45 -8.96 17.03
CA LEU A 399 -3.87 -7.57 17.22
C LEU A 399 -2.72 -6.71 17.77
N PRO A 400 -2.60 -5.43 17.35
CA PRO A 400 -1.71 -4.49 18.01
C PRO A 400 -2.04 -4.41 19.50
N GLU A 401 -1.02 -4.44 20.34
CA GLU A 401 -1.19 -4.17 21.76
C GLU A 401 -1.56 -2.71 21.94
N LEU A 402 -2.65 -2.46 22.67
CA LEU A 402 -3.08 -1.12 23.00
C LEU A 402 -2.33 -0.61 24.23
N VAL A 403 -1.91 0.65 24.17
CA VAL A 403 -1.24 1.31 25.29
C VAL A 403 -2.30 2.04 26.10
N SER A 404 -2.40 1.72 27.39
CA SER A 404 -3.31 2.41 28.30
C SER A 404 -2.92 3.88 28.48
N LEU A 405 -3.88 4.77 28.32
CA LEU A 405 -3.76 6.19 28.65
C LEU A 405 -3.95 6.34 30.16
N ALA A 406 -2.84 6.50 30.90
CA ALA A 406 -2.86 6.59 32.36
C ALA A 406 -1.86 7.64 32.89
N GLY A 407 -2.05 8.02 34.15
CA GLY A 407 -1.16 8.94 34.87
C GLY A 407 -1.11 10.33 34.25
N ASP A 408 0.06 10.96 34.33
CA ASP A 408 0.27 12.35 33.91
C ASP A 408 -0.12 12.60 32.45
N PHE A 409 0.05 11.62 31.57
CA PHE A 409 -0.32 11.76 30.16
C PHE A 409 -1.84 11.86 29.97
N ARG A 410 -2.62 10.99 30.66
CA ARG A 410 -4.10 11.08 30.64
C ARG A 410 -4.57 12.40 31.23
N ARG A 411 -3.97 12.80 32.36
CA ARG A 411 -4.28 14.07 33.01
C ARG A 411 -4.03 15.25 32.07
N SER A 412 -2.93 15.23 31.33
CA SER A 412 -2.61 16.28 30.36
C SER A 412 -3.68 16.38 29.27
N VAL A 413 -4.10 15.25 28.70
CA VAL A 413 -5.17 15.22 27.69
C VAL A 413 -6.49 15.70 28.31
N ALA A 414 -6.79 15.35 29.56
CA ALA A 414 -8.00 15.81 30.24
C ALA A 414 -8.04 17.31 30.48
N VAL A 415 -6.91 17.91 30.81
CA VAL A 415 -6.80 19.37 30.91
C VAL A 415 -7.01 20.00 29.53
N HIS A 416 -6.36 19.44 28.51
CA HIS A 416 -6.42 19.92 27.14
C HIS A 416 -7.87 19.96 26.60
N GLU A 417 -8.57 18.82 26.67
CA GLU A 417 -9.91 18.68 26.12
C GLU A 417 -10.97 19.45 26.93
N ALA A 418 -10.78 19.56 28.25
CA ALA A 418 -11.62 20.42 29.08
C ALA A 418 -11.52 21.89 28.66
N GLY A 419 -10.32 22.34 28.27
CA GLY A 419 -10.09 23.66 27.69
C GLY A 419 -10.97 23.92 26.47
N HIS A 420 -10.91 23.02 25.48
CA HIS A 420 -11.72 23.08 24.26
C HIS A 420 -13.22 23.11 24.56
N ALA A 421 -13.68 22.22 25.45
CA ALA A 421 -15.09 22.10 25.82
C ALA A 421 -15.65 23.40 26.43
N ILE A 422 -14.92 23.99 27.38
CA ILE A 422 -15.37 25.20 28.10
C ILE A 422 -15.32 26.43 27.19
N VAL A 423 -14.20 26.67 26.50
CA VAL A 423 -14.06 27.83 25.62
C VAL A 423 -15.06 27.77 24.46
N GLY A 424 -15.22 26.61 23.82
CA GLY A 424 -16.15 26.46 22.70
C GLY A 424 -17.60 26.69 23.10
N ARG A 425 -18.01 26.27 24.32
CA ARG A 425 -19.33 26.58 24.88
C ARG A 425 -19.50 28.06 25.15
N ARG A 426 -18.52 28.70 25.81
CA ARG A 426 -18.59 30.13 26.18
C ARG A 426 -18.64 31.05 24.97
N LEU A 427 -17.93 30.70 23.91
CA LEU A 427 -17.94 31.43 22.64
C LEU A 427 -19.10 31.07 21.72
N SER A 428 -19.94 30.09 22.08
CA SER A 428 -21.02 29.59 21.22
C SER A 428 -20.52 29.16 19.83
N CYS A 429 -19.34 28.53 19.76
CA CYS A 429 -18.75 28.10 18.50
C CYS A 429 -19.61 27.06 17.78
N GLY A 430 -20.44 26.32 18.51
CA GLY A 430 -21.45 25.38 18.04
C GLY A 430 -22.26 24.82 19.20
N GLU A 431 -23.20 23.93 18.91
CA GLU A 431 -23.90 23.17 19.95
C GLU A 431 -22.98 22.08 20.50
N PHE A 432 -22.54 22.24 21.74
CA PHE A 432 -21.69 21.25 22.41
C PHE A 432 -22.46 19.95 22.64
N LEU A 433 -21.88 18.83 22.20
CA LEU A 433 -22.47 17.50 22.38
C LEU A 433 -21.86 16.77 23.57
N PHE A 434 -20.54 16.55 23.53
CA PHE A 434 -19.78 15.89 24.59
C PHE A 434 -18.28 16.16 24.46
N VAL A 435 -17.54 15.85 25.51
CA VAL A 435 -16.08 15.72 25.50
C VAL A 435 -15.68 14.38 26.12
N GLU A 436 -14.71 13.72 25.49
CA GLU A 436 -14.23 12.40 25.91
C GLU A 436 -12.72 12.22 25.67
N ILE A 437 -12.16 11.20 26.31
CA ILE A 437 -10.77 10.77 26.17
C ILE A 437 -10.77 9.26 25.93
N ALA A 438 -9.91 8.80 25.05
CA ALA A 438 -9.67 7.39 24.84
C ALA A 438 -9.05 6.75 26.09
N ASP A 439 -9.48 5.55 26.47
CA ASP A 439 -8.80 4.80 27.54
C ASP A 439 -7.50 4.16 27.06
N GLN A 440 -7.39 3.90 25.76
CA GLN A 440 -6.24 3.25 25.18
C GLN A 440 -5.92 3.79 23.79
N LEU A 441 -4.65 3.84 23.45
CA LEU A 441 -4.15 4.27 22.14
C LEU A 441 -3.52 3.12 21.37
N ASN A 442 -3.59 3.23 20.04
CA ASN A 442 -2.94 2.29 19.16
C ASN A 442 -1.56 2.84 18.75
N PRO A 443 -0.45 2.20 19.17
CA PRO A 443 0.90 2.71 18.90
C PRO A 443 1.27 2.71 17.42
N ARG A 444 0.48 2.05 16.55
CA ARG A 444 0.68 2.10 15.09
C ARG A 444 0.21 3.41 14.47
N VAL A 445 -0.62 4.18 15.17
CA VAL A 445 -1.12 5.46 14.69
C VAL A 445 -0.18 6.55 15.17
N HIS A 446 0.69 7.03 14.27
CA HIS A 446 1.69 8.05 14.60
C HIS A 446 1.09 9.37 15.11
N ILE A 447 -0.09 9.74 14.61
CA ILE A 447 -0.85 10.93 15.03
C ILE A 447 -2.28 10.47 15.31
N GLN A 448 -2.60 10.24 16.59
CA GLN A 448 -3.92 9.83 17.05
C GLN A 448 -4.47 10.89 17.99
N ARG A 449 -5.77 11.18 17.89
CA ARG A 449 -6.47 11.99 18.90
C ARG A 449 -6.69 11.14 20.14
N ALA A 450 -6.11 11.58 21.25
CA ALA A 450 -6.31 10.95 22.55
C ALA A 450 -7.62 11.39 23.23
N GLY A 451 -8.21 12.50 22.79
CA GLY A 451 -9.52 12.96 23.20
C GLY A 451 -10.10 13.95 22.19
N GLY A 452 -11.27 14.50 22.51
CA GLY A 452 -11.91 15.51 21.67
C GLY A 452 -13.17 16.10 22.29
N ALA A 453 -13.30 17.42 22.22
CA ALA A 453 -14.57 18.11 22.41
C ALA A 453 -15.35 18.20 21.09
N VAL A 454 -16.61 17.71 21.09
CA VAL A 454 -17.45 17.61 19.89
C VAL A 454 -18.53 18.69 19.90
N PHE A 455 -18.61 19.43 18.79
CA PHE A 455 -19.60 20.47 18.55
C PHE A 455 -20.35 20.21 17.24
N GLN A 456 -21.67 20.38 17.28
CA GLN A 456 -22.52 20.40 16.10
C GLN A 456 -22.64 21.84 15.57
N HIS A 457 -22.46 22.01 14.27
CA HIS A 457 -22.61 23.30 13.61
C HIS A 457 -23.76 23.25 12.59
N PRO A 458 -24.54 24.34 12.44
CA PRO A 458 -25.56 24.41 11.41
C PRO A 458 -24.92 24.42 10.01
N THR A 459 -25.61 23.82 9.03
CA THR A 459 -25.14 23.71 7.64
C THR A 459 -24.92 25.08 6.99
N LEU A 460 -25.75 26.06 7.33
CA LEU A 460 -25.64 27.44 6.87
C LEU A 460 -25.38 28.34 8.08
N ARG A 461 -24.21 28.96 8.13
CA ARG A 461 -23.86 29.96 9.14
C ARG A 461 -23.21 31.17 8.49
N PHE A 462 -23.63 32.37 8.87
CA PHE A 462 -22.86 33.57 8.56
C PHE A 462 -21.55 33.53 9.34
N ARG A 463 -20.43 33.78 8.66
CA ARG A 463 -19.09 33.80 9.27
C ARG A 463 -18.50 35.19 9.14
N GLY A 464 -18.58 35.97 10.20
CA GLY A 464 -17.90 37.26 10.30
C GLY A 464 -16.47 37.11 10.82
N ARG A 465 -15.71 38.21 10.86
CA ARG A 465 -14.35 38.24 11.43
C ARG A 465 -14.31 37.65 12.84
N GLN A 466 -15.25 38.05 13.69
CA GLN A 466 -15.35 37.53 15.06
C GLN A 466 -15.49 36.01 15.11
N SER A 467 -16.29 35.42 14.21
CA SER A 467 -16.44 33.96 14.15
C SER A 467 -15.15 33.22 13.81
N TYR A 468 -14.23 33.84 13.05
CA TYR A 468 -12.91 33.26 12.80
C TYR A 468 -11.97 33.44 14.00
N LEU A 469 -12.04 34.58 14.69
CA LEU A 469 -11.30 34.78 15.94
C LEU A 469 -11.74 33.81 17.02
N ASP A 470 -13.04 33.58 17.17
CA ASP A 470 -13.59 32.61 18.11
C ASP A 470 -13.14 31.18 17.79
N GLU A 471 -12.99 30.84 16.51
CA GLU A 471 -12.46 29.55 16.08
C GLU A 471 -10.97 29.41 16.39
N ILE A 472 -10.17 30.48 16.22
CA ILE A 472 -8.76 30.52 16.64
C ILE A 472 -8.65 30.38 18.17
N CYS A 473 -9.45 31.14 18.92
CA CYS A 473 -9.51 31.09 20.37
C CYS A 473 -9.88 29.68 20.87
N LEU A 474 -10.84 29.02 20.21
CA LEU A 474 -11.17 27.63 20.45
C LEU A 474 -9.97 26.71 20.19
N GLN A 475 -9.30 26.81 19.03
CA GLN A 475 -8.12 25.96 18.76
C GLN A 475 -7.01 26.15 19.82
N LEU A 476 -6.83 27.36 20.35
CA LEU A 476 -5.79 27.65 21.35
C LEU A 476 -6.22 27.32 22.79
N ALA A 477 -7.46 26.88 23.01
CA ALA A 477 -8.02 26.63 24.33
C ALA A 477 -7.31 25.49 25.09
N GLY A 478 -6.89 24.44 24.39
CA GLY A 478 -6.12 23.34 24.99
C GLY A 478 -4.78 23.82 25.58
N ILE A 479 -4.02 24.61 24.80
CA ILE A 479 -2.76 25.23 25.26
C ILE A 479 -3.02 26.15 26.45
N ALA A 480 -4.08 26.97 26.39
CA ALA A 480 -4.44 27.87 27.48
C ALA A 480 -4.75 27.11 28.79
N ALA A 481 -5.50 26.00 28.71
CA ALA A 481 -5.84 25.18 29.86
C ALA A 481 -4.59 24.53 30.49
N GLU A 482 -3.70 23.98 29.66
CA GLU A 482 -2.44 23.41 30.11
C GLU A 482 -1.54 24.46 30.79
N GLN A 483 -1.42 25.66 30.21
CA GLN A 483 -0.67 26.75 30.82
C GLN A 483 -1.24 27.19 32.19
N ILE A 484 -2.56 27.15 32.37
CA ILE A 484 -3.20 27.50 33.64
C ILE A 484 -2.91 26.46 34.72
N LEU A 485 -2.99 25.16 34.40
CA LEU A 485 -2.88 24.10 35.40
C LEU A 485 -1.45 23.56 35.58
N PHE A 486 -0.63 23.56 34.53
CA PHE A 486 0.74 23.04 34.55
C PHE A 486 1.82 24.11 34.41
N GLY A 487 1.46 25.36 34.10
CA GLY A 487 2.41 26.44 33.84
C GLY A 487 3.18 26.32 32.52
N SER A 488 2.94 25.26 31.75
CA SER A 488 3.52 24.96 30.45
C SER A 488 2.53 24.12 29.63
N HIS A 489 2.81 23.89 28.34
CA HIS A 489 1.96 23.08 27.47
C HIS A 489 2.77 21.96 26.80
N GLY A 490 2.10 20.85 26.48
CA GLY A 490 2.69 19.70 25.78
C GLY A 490 2.87 19.95 24.28
N ASP A 491 3.53 19.02 23.60
CA ASP A 491 3.75 19.09 22.14
C ASP A 491 2.50 18.71 21.32
N GLY A 492 1.51 18.04 21.92
CA GLY A 492 0.30 17.54 21.25
C GLY A 492 -0.47 18.59 20.45
N ALA A 493 -0.49 19.85 20.90
CA ALA A 493 -1.16 20.95 20.22
C ALA A 493 -0.52 21.37 18.87
N GLY A 494 0.71 20.91 18.57
CA GLY A 494 1.49 21.32 17.40
C GLY A 494 1.91 20.21 16.45
N ILE A 495 1.54 18.94 16.70
CA ILE A 495 2.00 17.81 15.89
C ILE A 495 1.09 17.61 14.66
N GLY A 496 1.64 17.89 13.48
CA GLY A 496 0.99 17.66 12.18
C GLY A 496 0.16 18.85 11.67
N PRO A 497 -0.23 18.83 10.38
CA PRO A 497 -0.94 19.95 9.75
C PRO A 497 -2.36 20.17 10.28
N ASP A 498 -2.98 19.12 10.82
CA ASP A 498 -4.32 19.13 11.43
C ASP A 498 -4.33 19.38 12.94
N SER A 499 -3.16 19.70 13.52
CA SER A 499 -3.03 20.11 14.92
C SER A 499 -3.78 21.41 15.18
N ASP A 500 -4.11 21.66 16.44
CA ASP A 500 -4.84 22.87 16.82
C ASP A 500 -4.07 24.14 16.47
N LEU A 501 -2.75 24.16 16.71
CA LEU A 501 -1.90 25.29 16.31
C LEU A 501 -1.81 25.43 14.79
N GLY A 502 -1.73 24.31 14.05
CA GLY A 502 -1.75 24.31 12.59
C GLY A 502 -3.05 24.90 12.03
N ARG A 503 -4.20 24.53 12.60
CA ARG A 503 -5.53 25.06 12.25
C ARG A 503 -5.68 26.52 12.61
N ALA A 504 -5.28 26.92 13.83
CA ALA A 504 -5.30 28.30 14.27
C ALA A 504 -4.48 29.20 13.32
N THR A 505 -3.28 28.75 12.97
CA THR A 505 -2.40 29.43 12.01
C THR A 505 -3.06 29.53 10.62
N GLY A 506 -3.64 28.43 10.12
CA GLY A 506 -4.33 28.42 8.83
C GLY A 506 -5.53 29.37 8.78
N ILE A 507 -6.29 29.48 9.87
CA ILE A 507 -7.40 30.44 9.99
C ILE A 507 -6.89 31.88 10.04
N ALA A 508 -5.86 32.16 10.83
CA ALA A 508 -5.23 33.48 10.90
C ALA A 508 -4.73 33.92 9.51
N MET A 509 -4.09 33.02 8.77
CA MET A 509 -3.66 33.27 7.40
C MET A 509 -4.83 33.53 6.45
N ARG A 510 -5.96 32.83 6.62
CA ARG A 510 -7.16 33.06 5.82
C ARG A 510 -7.69 34.48 6.02
N ILE A 511 -7.78 34.94 7.27
CA ILE A 511 -8.18 36.31 7.63
C ILE A 511 -7.29 37.32 6.89
N GLU A 512 -5.98 37.11 6.90
CA GLU A 512 -4.98 38.04 6.36
C GLU A 512 -4.81 38.00 4.84
N MET A 513 -5.02 36.85 4.19
CA MET A 513 -4.63 36.64 2.79
C MET A 513 -5.79 36.40 1.82
N GLN A 514 -6.91 35.85 2.29
CA GLN A 514 -7.93 35.29 1.39
C GLN A 514 -9.26 36.05 1.45
N ILE A 515 -9.75 36.33 2.66
CA ILE A 515 -11.16 36.77 2.84
C ILE A 515 -11.30 38.27 3.15
N GLY A 516 -10.20 39.03 3.13
CA GLY A 516 -10.23 40.48 3.33
C GLY A 516 -10.68 40.93 4.72
N MET A 517 -10.46 40.11 5.75
CA MET A 517 -10.85 40.40 7.15
C MET A 517 -9.67 40.85 8.03
N GLY A 518 -8.47 40.92 7.46
CA GLY A 518 -7.28 41.55 8.04
C GLY A 518 -7.21 43.05 7.72
N ASP A 519 -5.99 43.58 7.61
CA ASP A 519 -5.77 45.02 7.37
C ASP A 519 -5.91 45.42 5.89
N SER A 520 -6.13 44.45 5.01
CA SER A 520 -6.11 44.63 3.57
C SER A 520 -7.26 43.86 2.93
N LEU A 521 -7.96 44.53 2.00
CA LEU A 521 -8.98 43.92 1.14
C LEU A 521 -8.39 43.18 -0.07
N VAL A 522 -7.07 43.29 -0.31
CA VAL A 522 -6.40 42.57 -1.39
C VAL A 522 -6.39 41.07 -1.09
N GLN A 523 -7.01 40.29 -1.97
CA GLN A 523 -6.87 38.84 -1.98
C GLN A 523 -5.49 38.47 -2.52
N ARG A 524 -4.60 38.02 -1.63
CA ARG A 524 -3.20 37.68 -1.95
C ARG A 524 -3.04 36.25 -2.45
N ALA A 525 -3.99 35.38 -2.14
CA ALA A 525 -4.03 34.01 -2.61
C ALA A 525 -5.48 33.54 -2.80
N SER A 526 -5.71 32.74 -3.83
CA SER A 526 -6.99 32.04 -4.04
C SER A 526 -7.16 30.91 -3.01
N GLU A 527 -6.06 30.25 -2.64
CA GLU A 527 -6.00 29.15 -1.67
C GLU A 527 -4.79 29.30 -0.73
N VAL A 528 -4.91 28.80 0.50
CA VAL A 528 -3.83 28.78 1.49
C VAL A 528 -3.16 27.40 1.46
N THR A 529 -2.10 27.26 0.66
CA THR A 529 -1.32 26.02 0.55
C THR A 529 -0.09 26.04 1.47
N PRO A 530 0.49 24.89 1.85
CA PRO A 530 1.69 24.84 2.69
C PRO A 530 2.87 25.66 2.13
N GLN A 531 3.03 25.71 0.81
CA GLN A 531 4.07 26.50 0.15
C GLN A 531 3.83 28.00 0.32
N ILE A 532 2.57 28.44 0.21
CA ILE A 532 2.18 29.84 0.42
C ILE A 532 2.35 30.21 1.90
N VAL A 533 1.99 29.30 2.81
CA VAL A 533 2.21 29.46 4.25
C VAL A 533 3.70 29.71 4.53
N ALA A 534 4.57 28.83 4.04
CA ALA A 534 6.02 28.96 4.23
C ALA A 534 6.56 30.27 3.65
N ALA A 535 6.16 30.64 2.43
CA ALA A 535 6.60 31.87 1.78
C ALA A 535 6.11 33.13 2.52
N PHE A 536 4.88 33.12 3.03
CA PHE A 536 4.31 34.24 3.76
C PHE A 536 4.97 34.44 5.12
N LEU A 537 5.17 33.34 5.86
CA LEU A 537 5.82 33.35 7.17
C LEU A 537 7.34 33.57 7.09
N ALA A 538 7.96 33.41 5.91
CA ALA A 538 9.35 33.81 5.70
C ALA A 538 9.54 35.34 5.80
N ASN A 539 8.48 36.13 5.63
CA ASN A 539 8.52 37.58 5.89
C ASN A 539 8.34 37.86 7.39
N PRO A 540 9.32 38.48 8.08
CA PRO A 540 9.23 38.71 9.53
C PRO A 540 8.05 39.58 9.98
N THR A 541 7.60 40.51 9.14
CA THR A 541 6.46 41.39 9.47
C THR A 541 5.15 40.61 9.42
N SER A 542 4.99 39.79 8.37
CA SER A 542 3.85 38.88 8.23
C SER A 542 3.80 37.84 9.35
N ALA A 543 4.95 37.23 9.67
CA ALA A 543 5.06 36.24 10.73
C ALA A 543 4.67 36.82 12.10
N ARG A 544 5.20 38.00 12.46
CA ARG A 544 4.82 38.70 13.70
C ARG A 544 3.35 39.00 13.74
N LYS A 545 2.76 39.44 12.63
CA LYS A 545 1.32 39.75 12.59
C LYS A 545 0.45 38.53 12.90
N ILE A 546 0.80 37.37 12.33
CA ILE A 546 0.10 36.12 12.63
C ILE A 546 0.31 35.73 14.09
N ASP A 547 1.56 35.80 14.58
CA ASP A 547 1.88 35.49 15.97
C ASP A 547 1.13 36.40 16.96
N ASP A 548 1.10 37.72 16.75
CA ASP A 548 0.38 38.69 17.59
C ASP A 548 -1.12 38.36 17.66
N LEU A 549 -1.72 37.95 16.54
CA LEU A 549 -3.12 37.54 16.49
C LEU A 549 -3.36 36.24 17.27
N LEU A 550 -2.48 35.25 17.11
CA LEU A 550 -2.56 33.99 17.87
C LEU A 550 -2.36 34.23 19.37
N GLN A 551 -1.39 35.06 19.76
CA GLN A 551 -1.14 35.44 21.17
C GLN A 551 -2.34 36.17 21.78
N THR A 552 -2.99 37.05 21.01
CA THR A 552 -4.19 37.77 21.45
C THR A 552 -5.32 36.79 21.76
N GLU A 553 -5.61 35.86 20.84
CA GLU A 553 -6.68 34.88 21.06
C GLU A 553 -6.30 33.81 22.11
N LEU A 554 -5.02 33.46 22.26
CA LEU A 554 -4.54 32.61 23.35
C LEU A 554 -4.80 33.26 24.72
N ASN A 555 -4.48 34.56 24.86
CA ASN A 555 -4.74 35.29 26.09
C ASN A 555 -6.24 35.38 26.39
N ARG A 556 -7.07 35.60 25.36
CA ARG A 556 -8.52 35.58 25.49
C ARG A 556 -9.05 34.21 25.95
N ALA A 557 -8.52 33.11 25.42
CA ALA A 557 -8.85 31.77 25.88
C ALA A 557 -8.47 31.57 27.36
N ARG A 558 -7.29 32.07 27.77
CA ARG A 558 -6.85 32.04 29.17
C ARG A 558 -7.78 32.82 30.10
N GLU A 559 -8.21 34.02 29.70
CA GLU A 559 -9.15 34.83 30.50
C GLU A 559 -10.48 34.10 30.72
N ILE A 560 -11.03 33.48 29.67
CA ILE A 560 -12.27 32.67 29.76
C ILE A 560 -12.07 31.50 30.73
N LEU A 561 -10.96 30.76 30.60
CA LEU A 561 -10.69 29.59 31.44
C LEU A 561 -10.35 29.97 32.88
N MET A 562 -9.68 31.09 33.13
CA MET A 562 -9.44 31.60 34.48
C MET A 562 -10.74 32.01 35.18
N ALA A 563 -11.69 32.62 34.45
CA ALA A 563 -13.01 32.92 34.98
C ALA A 563 -13.84 31.67 35.33
N GLU A 564 -13.51 30.53 34.72
CA GLU A 564 -14.16 29.23 34.88
C GLU A 564 -13.21 28.15 35.46
N GLN A 565 -12.21 28.56 36.24
CA GLN A 565 -11.15 27.65 36.72
C GLN A 565 -11.70 26.48 37.55
N GLU A 566 -12.74 26.69 38.35
CA GLU A 566 -13.38 25.61 39.11
C GLU A 566 -14.07 24.59 38.19
N LEU A 567 -14.74 25.07 37.13
CA LEU A 567 -15.37 24.20 36.13
C LEU A 567 -14.31 23.42 35.36
N LEU A 568 -13.19 24.07 34.98
CA LEU A 568 -12.06 23.42 34.34
C LEU A 568 -11.55 22.24 35.16
N LEU A 569 -11.32 22.43 36.47
CA LEU A 569 -10.87 21.36 37.37
C LEU A 569 -11.86 20.20 37.44
N LYS A 570 -13.17 20.48 37.61
CA LYS A 570 -14.19 19.43 37.70
C LYS A 570 -14.32 18.61 36.42
N VAL A 571 -14.35 19.28 35.27
CA VAL A 571 -14.41 18.61 33.96
C VAL A 571 -13.16 17.77 33.75
N THR A 572 -11.98 18.30 34.06
CA THR A 572 -10.72 17.52 34.00
C THR A 572 -10.79 16.29 34.91
N ASP A 573 -11.27 16.41 36.16
CA ASP A 573 -11.34 15.28 37.09
C ASP A 573 -12.29 14.17 36.61
N GLU A 574 -13.42 14.52 36.00
CA GLU A 574 -14.33 13.52 35.42
C GLU A 574 -13.71 12.81 34.21
N LEU A 575 -13.07 13.57 33.32
CA LEU A 575 -12.40 13.02 32.15
C LEU A 575 -11.23 12.11 32.53
N ASP A 576 -10.45 12.50 33.53
CA ASP A 576 -9.31 11.73 34.05
C ASP A 576 -9.78 10.40 34.66
N GLN A 577 -10.99 10.36 35.24
CA GLN A 577 -11.64 9.12 35.73
C GLN A 577 -12.25 8.25 34.62
N GLY A 578 -12.23 8.71 33.36
CA GLY A 578 -12.81 7.99 32.22
C GLY A 578 -14.30 8.20 32.02
N ALA A 579 -14.87 9.26 32.59
CA ALA A 579 -16.22 9.67 32.26
C ALA A 579 -16.26 10.43 30.93
N VAL A 580 -17.34 10.24 30.17
CA VAL A 580 -17.71 11.13 29.06
C VAL A 580 -18.55 12.27 29.63
N VAL A 581 -18.13 13.51 29.40
CA VAL A 581 -18.87 14.69 29.89
C VAL A 581 -19.79 15.17 28.78
N THR A 582 -21.07 14.81 28.87
CA THR A 582 -22.11 15.22 27.92
C THR A 582 -22.56 16.67 28.15
N ALA A 583 -23.33 17.22 27.20
CA ALA A 583 -23.92 18.54 27.33
C ALA A 583 -24.77 18.73 28.60
N GLU A 584 -25.50 17.68 29.01
CA GLU A 584 -26.29 17.67 30.25
C GLU A 584 -25.38 17.66 31.47
N ARG A 585 -24.37 16.77 31.51
CA ARG A 585 -23.43 16.70 32.64
C ARG A 585 -22.67 18.01 32.82
N MET A 586 -22.25 18.63 31.71
CA MET A 586 -21.58 19.92 31.72
C MET A 586 -22.44 21.02 32.36
N ARG A 587 -23.76 21.06 32.11
CA ARG A 587 -24.66 22.03 32.76
C ARG A 587 -24.74 21.81 34.28
N VAL A 588 -24.80 20.55 34.71
CA VAL A 588 -24.81 20.22 36.15
C VAL A 588 -23.51 20.70 36.82
N LEU A 589 -22.36 20.46 36.19
CA LEU A 589 -21.07 20.93 36.71
C LEU A 589 -20.97 22.47 36.77
N GLU A 590 -21.55 23.17 35.79
CA GLU A 590 -21.66 24.63 35.78
C GLU A 590 -22.51 25.14 36.98
N GLU A 591 -23.67 24.52 37.24
CA GLU A 591 -24.57 24.86 38.36
C GLU A 591 -23.96 24.57 39.74
N GLU A 592 -23.26 23.45 39.88
CA GLU A 592 -22.53 23.09 41.10
C GLU A 592 -21.40 24.08 41.42
N GLY A 593 -20.75 24.66 40.40
CA GLY A 593 -19.76 25.72 40.56
C GLY A 593 -20.37 27.08 40.92
N ALA A 594 -21.51 27.44 40.29
CA ALA A 594 -22.21 28.69 40.56
C ALA A 594 -22.77 28.76 42.00
N SER A 595 -23.27 27.64 42.52
CA SER A 595 -23.86 27.56 43.86
C SER A 595 -22.84 27.79 44.99
N ARG A 596 -21.54 27.50 44.77
CA ARG A 596 -20.48 27.79 45.73
C ARG A 596 -20.01 29.24 45.71
N ARG A 597 -19.96 29.89 44.53
CA ARG A 597 -19.63 31.32 44.41
C ARG A 597 -20.65 32.25 45.08
N LEU A 598 -21.90 31.80 45.23
CA LEU A 598 -22.95 32.53 45.97
C LEU A 598 -22.92 32.27 47.49
N ALA A 599 -22.19 31.24 47.95
CA ALA A 599 -22.06 30.86 49.35
C ALA A 599 -20.73 31.29 50.01
N SER A 600 -19.76 31.76 49.21
CA SER A 600 -18.49 32.37 49.60
C SER A 600 -18.54 33.89 49.44
#